data_AF-A0A6S6TMH8-F1
#
_entry.id   AF-A0A6S6TMH8-F1
#
_cell.length_a   1.000
_cell.length_b   1.000
_cell.length_c   1.000
_cell.angle_alpha   90.00
_cell.angle_beta   90.00
_cell.angle_gamma   90.00
#
_symmetry.space_group_name_H-M   'P 1'
#
loop_
_entity.id
_entity.type
_entity.pdbx_description
1 polymer ?
#
loop_
_entity_poly.entity_id
_entity_poly.type
_entity_poly.pdbx_seq_one_letter_code
_entity_poly.pdbx_strand_id
1 'polypeptide(L)'
;MWWSILILLSFSFLYLLQERYYKKIYQEIVLYIGISLLMVNVLSRRDGAESFSPIEALLAIIIVILLSFIFYRLSRTHEKEIVAKQVSYWGVPFNLILLKNKHTIISKRGRNELEEQKKEYFYEEVCENNKKVRRLQPLVLADIKRYRGFTIIESLNYFRTKSASMLYQTIYLKLSHINENIETEIDFDKLLKINKYCVEFFLIDLWIEISSKEIIGIGTLNSYAKSKKELELIGAFDAVVSSNVKKQGLLLYAHYLNFKGELNHVT
;
A
#
# COMPACT_ATOMS: atom_id res chain seq x y z
N MET A 1 -52.26 29.98 1.35
CA MET A 1 -51.85 29.28 2.60
C MET A 1 -51.36 27.84 2.34
N TRP A 2 -51.95 27.10 1.40
CA TRP A 2 -51.56 25.71 1.08
C TRP A 2 -50.18 25.56 0.40
N TRP A 3 -49.77 26.54 -0.42
CA TRP A 3 -48.51 26.50 -1.16
C TRP A 3 -47.26 26.56 -0.28
N SER A 4 -47.30 27.31 0.81
CA SER A 4 -46.21 27.39 1.79
C SER A 4 -45.97 26.07 2.52
N ILE A 5 -47.04 25.28 2.73
CA ILE A 5 -46.96 23.94 3.35
C ILE A 5 -46.35 22.94 2.36
N LEU A 6 -46.69 23.04 1.07
CA LEU A 6 -46.14 22.18 0.01
C LEU A 6 -44.65 22.45 -0.23
N ILE A 7 -44.23 23.71 -0.15
CA ILE A 7 -42.81 24.12 -0.21
C ILE A 7 -42.05 23.57 1.00
N LEU A 8 -42.59 23.71 2.21
CA LEU A 8 -41.99 23.16 3.44
C LEU A 8 -41.91 21.62 3.42
N LEU A 9 -42.94 20.93 2.92
CA LEU A 9 -42.95 19.48 2.77
C LEU A 9 -41.95 19.00 1.72
N SER A 10 -41.80 19.73 0.59
CA SER A 10 -40.77 19.41 -0.41
C SER A 10 -39.36 19.59 0.17
N PHE A 11 -39.12 20.65 0.94
CA PHE A 11 -37.83 20.88 1.61
C PHE A 11 -37.53 19.81 2.67
N SER A 12 -38.53 19.38 3.43
CA SER A 12 -38.40 18.37 4.49
C SER A 12 -38.20 16.96 3.91
N PHE A 13 -38.93 16.61 2.85
CA PHE A 13 -38.77 15.35 2.11
C PHE A 13 -37.40 15.26 1.43
N LEU A 14 -36.91 16.39 0.90
CA LEU A 14 -35.58 16.49 0.31
C LEU A 14 -34.46 16.48 1.39
N TYR A 15 -34.69 17.03 2.59
CA TYR A 15 -33.71 16.94 3.68
C TYR A 15 -33.48 15.48 4.15
N LEU A 16 -34.53 14.64 4.11
CA LEU A 16 -34.45 13.22 4.47
C LEU A 16 -33.67 12.36 3.45
N LEU A 17 -33.54 12.80 2.20
CA LEU A 17 -32.81 12.10 1.13
C LEU A 17 -31.27 12.29 1.16
N GLN A 18 -30.76 13.01 2.17
CA GLN A 18 -29.35 13.43 2.29
C GLN A 18 -28.33 12.29 2.52
N GLU A 19 -28.77 11.06 2.81
CA GLU A 19 -27.86 9.93 3.02
C GLU A 19 -27.42 9.27 1.71
N ARG A 20 -26.40 9.84 1.05
CA ARG A 20 -25.22 9.17 0.43
C ARG A 20 -24.67 9.93 -0.79
N TYR A 21 -23.38 10.28 -0.69
CA TYR A 21 -22.39 10.57 -1.75
C TYR A 21 -22.55 11.75 -2.74
N TYR A 22 -23.69 12.46 -2.87
CA TYR A 22 -23.84 13.54 -3.87
C TYR A 22 -24.15 14.94 -3.30
N LYS A 23 -23.47 15.32 -2.22
CA LYS A 23 -23.78 16.53 -1.43
C LYS A 23 -23.80 17.85 -2.23
N LYS A 24 -22.93 18.01 -3.24
CA LYS A 24 -22.79 19.26 -4.00
C LYS A 24 -23.85 19.43 -5.11
N ILE A 25 -24.02 18.39 -5.93
CA ILE A 25 -25.04 18.37 -7.01
C ILE A 25 -26.45 18.49 -6.43
N TYR A 26 -26.68 17.88 -5.26
CA TYR A 26 -27.96 17.94 -4.57
C TYR A 26 -28.32 19.35 -4.09
N GLN A 27 -27.37 20.05 -3.47
CA GLN A 27 -27.57 21.43 -3.00
C GLN A 27 -27.89 22.39 -4.16
N GLU A 28 -27.27 22.17 -5.32
CA GLU A 28 -27.50 22.97 -6.51
C GLU A 28 -28.90 22.74 -7.11
N ILE A 29 -29.37 21.49 -7.21
CA ILE A 29 -30.73 21.17 -7.68
C ILE A 29 -31.80 21.79 -6.77
N VAL A 30 -31.63 21.69 -5.44
CA VAL A 30 -32.58 22.28 -4.48
C VAL A 30 -32.61 23.80 -4.58
N LEU A 31 -31.45 24.44 -4.80
CA LEU A 31 -31.37 25.88 -5.04
C LEU A 31 -32.16 26.28 -6.29
N TYR A 32 -32.00 25.55 -7.41
CA TYR A 32 -32.68 25.86 -8.66
C TYR A 32 -34.19 25.67 -8.56
N ILE A 33 -34.66 24.58 -7.95
CA ILE A 33 -36.10 24.37 -7.70
C ILE A 33 -36.66 25.51 -6.83
N GLY A 34 -35.92 25.92 -5.80
CA GLY A 34 -36.30 27.05 -4.95
C GLY A 34 -36.40 28.38 -5.71
N ILE A 35 -35.43 28.69 -6.57
CA ILE A 35 -35.42 29.91 -7.40
C ILE A 35 -36.57 29.89 -8.42
N SER A 36 -36.83 28.74 -9.07
CA SER A 36 -37.93 28.59 -10.01
C SER A 36 -39.29 28.82 -9.35
N LEU A 37 -39.50 28.26 -8.14
CA LEU A 37 -40.73 28.47 -7.37
C LEU A 37 -40.88 29.93 -6.90
N LEU A 38 -39.78 30.60 -6.54
CA LEU A 38 -39.77 32.03 -6.20
C LEU A 38 -40.14 32.91 -7.40
N MET A 39 -39.55 32.64 -8.58
CA MET A 39 -39.85 33.35 -9.82
C MET A 39 -41.33 33.20 -10.20
N VAL A 40 -41.87 31.97 -10.11
CA VAL A 40 -43.29 31.70 -10.35
C VAL A 40 -44.17 32.49 -9.38
N ASN A 41 -43.80 32.58 -8.10
CA ASN A 41 -44.56 33.33 -7.10
C ASN A 41 -44.53 34.85 -7.33
N VAL A 42 -43.37 35.40 -7.73
CA VAL A 42 -43.22 36.84 -8.04
C VAL A 42 -44.01 37.23 -9.29
N LEU A 43 -43.97 36.41 -10.34
CA LEU A 43 -44.72 36.64 -11.57
C LEU A 43 -46.24 36.56 -11.32
N SER A 44 -46.69 35.60 -10.51
CA SER A 44 -48.12 35.46 -10.13
C SER A 44 -48.69 36.68 -9.42
N ARG A 45 -47.88 37.41 -8.64
CA ARG A 45 -48.33 38.59 -7.91
C ARG A 45 -48.39 39.86 -8.77
N ARG A 46 -47.71 39.88 -9.91
CA ARG A 46 -47.60 41.08 -10.76
C ARG A 46 -48.86 41.35 -11.57
N ASP A 47 -49.58 40.30 -11.96
CA ASP A 47 -50.74 40.40 -12.86
C ASP A 47 -52.10 40.34 -12.14
N GLY A 48 -52.12 40.29 -10.79
CA GLY A 48 -53.36 40.24 -10.01
C GLY A 48 -54.22 38.98 -10.22
N ALA A 49 -53.70 37.99 -10.94
CA ALA A 49 -54.40 36.76 -11.26
C ALA A 49 -54.37 35.78 -10.07
N GLU A 50 -55.54 35.36 -9.60
CA GLU A 50 -55.68 34.40 -8.49
C GLU A 50 -55.33 32.96 -8.89
N SER A 51 -55.15 32.67 -10.19
CA SER A 51 -54.79 31.34 -10.67
C SER A 51 -53.90 31.39 -11.91
N PHE A 52 -52.90 30.50 -11.94
CA PHE A 52 -51.99 30.31 -13.06
C PHE A 52 -52.69 29.66 -14.26
N SER A 53 -52.34 30.08 -15.46
CA SER A 53 -52.68 29.29 -16.65
C SER A 53 -51.90 27.97 -16.61
N PRO A 54 -52.55 26.81 -16.88
CA PRO A 54 -51.88 25.51 -16.89
C PRO A 54 -50.65 25.46 -17.82
N ILE A 55 -50.62 26.32 -18.83
CA ILE A 55 -49.57 26.42 -19.86
C ILE A 55 -48.28 27.00 -19.27
N GLU A 56 -48.37 28.02 -18.42
CA GLU A 56 -47.20 28.65 -17.78
C GLU A 56 -46.54 27.72 -16.76
N ALA A 57 -47.35 26.98 -16.01
CA ALA A 57 -46.85 25.96 -15.08
C ALA A 57 -46.11 24.84 -15.83
N LEU A 58 -46.65 24.40 -16.97
CA LEU A 58 -46.02 23.40 -17.82
C LEU A 58 -44.67 23.89 -18.37
N LEU A 59 -44.60 25.14 -18.83
CA LEU A 59 -43.37 25.76 -19.34
C LEU A 59 -42.29 25.85 -18.26
N ALA A 60 -42.65 26.22 -17.04
CA ALA A 60 -41.70 26.27 -15.92
C ALA A 60 -41.11 24.88 -15.60
N ILE A 61 -41.95 23.84 -15.61
CA ILE A 61 -41.51 22.45 -15.37
C ILE A 61 -40.55 22.00 -16.49
N ILE A 62 -40.86 22.30 -17.76
CA ILE A 62 -40.00 21.95 -18.91
C ILE A 62 -38.63 22.64 -18.80
N ILE A 63 -38.60 23.91 -18.42
CA ILE A 63 -37.34 24.67 -18.26
C ILE A 63 -36.48 24.06 -17.15
N VAL A 64 -37.07 23.67 -16.01
CA VAL A 64 -36.34 23.03 -14.91
C VAL A 64 -35.76 21.68 -15.35
N ILE A 65 -36.51 20.87 -16.10
CA ILE A 65 -36.04 19.59 -16.63
C ILE A 65 -34.87 19.81 -17.62
N LEU A 66 -34.98 20.77 -18.54
CA LEU A 66 -33.92 21.06 -19.51
C LEU A 66 -32.64 21.57 -18.84
N LEU A 67 -32.75 22.50 -17.88
CA LEU A 67 -31.59 23.00 -17.13
C LEU A 67 -30.92 21.88 -16.32
N SER A 68 -31.72 21.01 -15.69
CA SER A 68 -31.20 19.84 -14.96
C SER A 68 -30.46 18.86 -15.88
N PHE A 69 -30.96 18.64 -17.10
CA PHE A 69 -30.33 17.76 -18.07
C PHE A 69 -29.02 18.34 -18.64
N ILE A 70 -28.99 19.63 -18.98
CA ILE A 70 -27.79 20.32 -19.45
C ILE A 70 -26.70 20.27 -18.36
N PHE A 71 -27.08 20.53 -17.11
CA PHE A 71 -26.15 20.52 -15.99
C PHE A 71 -25.66 19.10 -15.65
N TYR A 72 -26.53 18.07 -15.73
CA TYR A 72 -26.11 16.66 -15.61
C TYR A 72 -25.04 16.29 -16.65
N ARG A 73 -25.16 16.81 -17.88
CA ARG A 73 -24.14 16.61 -18.92
C ARG A 73 -22.83 17.36 -18.61
N LEU A 74 -22.90 18.60 -18.14
CA LEU A 74 -21.73 19.43 -17.85
C LEU A 74 -20.99 18.98 -16.58
N SER A 75 -21.71 18.42 -15.60
CA SER A 75 -21.16 17.92 -14.33
C SER A 75 -20.56 16.51 -14.43
N ARG A 76 -20.67 15.84 -15.59
CA ARG A 76 -19.77 14.73 -15.91
C ARG A 76 -18.37 15.28 -16.03
N THR A 77 -17.65 15.33 -14.92
CA THR A 77 -16.20 15.42 -14.93
C THR A 77 -15.71 14.26 -15.78
N HIS A 78 -15.10 14.55 -16.93
CA HIS A 78 -14.25 13.57 -17.60
C HIS A 78 -13.32 13.02 -16.53
N GLU A 79 -13.41 11.72 -16.22
CA GLU A 79 -12.42 11.07 -15.37
C GLU A 79 -11.07 11.44 -15.96
N LYS A 80 -10.33 12.28 -15.25
CA LYS A 80 -8.95 12.55 -15.61
C LYS A 80 -8.24 11.24 -15.38
N GLU A 81 -7.95 10.54 -16.47
CA GLU A 81 -7.13 9.33 -16.41
C GLU A 81 -5.75 9.77 -15.95
N ILE A 82 -5.48 9.61 -14.65
CA ILE A 82 -4.16 9.89 -14.08
C ILE A 82 -3.24 8.77 -14.58
N VAL A 83 -2.63 8.97 -15.74
CA VAL A 83 -1.59 8.09 -16.27
C VAL A 83 -0.28 8.41 -15.54
N ALA A 84 -0.20 8.04 -14.26
CA ALA A 84 1.06 8.04 -13.55
C ALA A 84 1.92 6.88 -14.10
N LYS A 85 3.12 7.17 -14.59
CA LYS A 85 4.07 6.13 -15.01
C LYS A 85 4.46 5.30 -13.79
N GLN A 86 3.89 4.11 -13.66
CA GLN A 86 4.20 3.21 -12.56
C GLN A 86 5.58 2.61 -12.78
N VAL A 87 6.55 3.05 -11.97
CA VAL A 87 7.94 2.58 -12.01
C VAL A 87 8.21 1.69 -10.81
N SER A 88 8.81 0.52 -11.05
CA SER A 88 9.30 -0.35 -9.98
C SER A 88 10.72 0.08 -9.61
N TYR A 89 11.00 0.19 -8.31
CA TYR A 89 12.35 0.45 -7.80
C TYR A 89 13.40 -0.53 -8.36
N TRP A 90 13.01 -1.81 -8.51
CA TRP A 90 13.86 -2.89 -9.02
C TRP A 90 13.77 -3.15 -10.52
N GLY A 91 13.20 -2.22 -11.30
CA GLY A 91 13.06 -2.39 -12.75
C GLY A 91 12.13 -3.53 -13.19
N VAL A 92 11.32 -4.08 -12.27
CA VAL A 92 10.37 -5.15 -12.57
C VAL A 92 9.27 -4.63 -13.50
N PRO A 93 9.00 -5.32 -14.62
CA PRO A 93 7.88 -5.00 -15.50
C PRO A 93 6.54 -4.98 -14.75
N PHE A 94 5.74 -3.94 -15.00
CA PHE A 94 4.48 -3.72 -14.28
C PHE A 94 3.45 -4.85 -14.43
N ASN A 95 3.39 -5.47 -15.61
CA ASN A 95 2.51 -6.61 -15.88
C ASN A 95 2.76 -7.80 -14.91
N LEU A 96 4.02 -8.08 -14.57
CA LEU A 96 4.38 -9.13 -13.62
C LEU A 96 3.94 -8.80 -12.19
N ILE A 97 4.00 -7.53 -11.81
CA ILE A 97 3.53 -7.04 -10.50
C ILE A 97 2.01 -7.22 -10.40
N LEU A 98 1.26 -6.82 -11.43
CA LEU A 98 -0.19 -6.95 -11.46
C LEU A 98 -0.68 -8.39 -11.34
N LEU A 99 -0.09 -9.30 -12.12
CA LEU A 99 -0.46 -10.72 -12.10
C LEU A 99 -0.27 -11.32 -10.69
N LYS A 100 0.86 -11.02 -10.05
CA LYS A 100 1.17 -11.50 -8.70
C LYS A 100 0.24 -10.88 -7.64
N ASN A 101 -0.07 -9.59 -7.76
CA ASN A 101 -0.94 -8.87 -6.84
C ASN A 101 -2.41 -9.33 -6.94
N LYS A 102 -2.89 -9.67 -8.15
CA LYS A 102 -4.28 -10.13 -8.36
C LYS A 102 -4.57 -11.40 -7.57
N HIS A 103 -3.65 -12.36 -7.54
CA HIS A 103 -3.77 -13.59 -6.74
C HIS A 103 -3.65 -13.33 -5.23
N THR A 104 -2.81 -12.38 -4.81
CA THR A 104 -2.63 -12.07 -3.38
C THR A 104 -3.82 -11.32 -2.78
N ILE A 105 -4.46 -10.41 -3.52
CA ILE A 105 -5.65 -9.67 -3.06
C ILE A 105 -6.81 -10.63 -2.78
N ILE A 106 -7.03 -11.63 -3.65
CA ILE A 106 -8.05 -12.66 -3.46
C ILE A 106 -7.78 -13.47 -2.18
N SER A 107 -6.51 -13.82 -1.93
CA SER A 107 -6.12 -14.57 -0.73
C SER A 107 -6.18 -13.76 0.59
N LYS A 108 -5.95 -12.44 0.54
CA LYS A 108 -5.98 -11.56 1.73
C LYS A 108 -7.41 -11.32 2.24
N ARG A 109 -8.40 -11.29 1.34
CA ARG A 109 -9.81 -11.06 1.70
C ARG A 109 -10.36 -12.14 2.66
N GLY A 110 -9.82 -13.36 2.62
CA GLY A 110 -10.18 -14.44 3.55
C GLY A 110 -9.30 -14.57 4.81
N ARG A 111 -8.20 -13.79 4.95
CA ARG A 111 -7.28 -13.86 6.11
C ARG A 111 -7.52 -12.79 7.16
N ASN A 112 -8.10 -11.66 6.77
CA ASN A 112 -8.29 -10.52 7.68
C ASN A 112 -9.24 -10.85 8.87
N GLU A 113 -10.08 -11.88 8.76
CA GLU A 113 -10.96 -12.34 9.87
C GLU A 113 -10.27 -13.32 10.84
N LEU A 114 -9.08 -13.85 10.50
CA LEU A 114 -8.35 -14.85 11.30
C LEU A 114 -7.02 -14.36 11.89
N GLU A 115 -6.40 -13.31 11.34
CA GLU A 115 -5.04 -12.87 11.75
C GLU A 115 -5.00 -11.87 12.92
N GLU A 116 -6.11 -11.25 13.34
CA GLU A 116 -6.09 -10.36 14.53
C GLU A 116 -5.86 -11.12 15.85
N GLN A 117 -6.09 -12.44 15.89
CA GLN A 117 -6.02 -13.23 17.12
C GLN A 117 -4.66 -13.87 17.43
N LYS A 118 -3.66 -13.83 16.54
CA LYS A 118 -2.34 -14.43 16.81
C LYS A 118 -1.20 -13.66 16.15
N LYS A 119 -0.83 -12.50 16.73
CA LYS A 119 0.55 -12.00 16.60
C LYS A 119 1.46 -12.92 17.41
N GLU A 120 1.80 -14.07 16.85
CA GLU A 120 2.78 -14.98 17.42
C GLU A 120 4.16 -14.33 17.22
N TYR A 121 4.59 -13.54 18.21
CA TYR A 121 5.92 -12.95 18.19
C TYR A 121 6.95 -14.08 18.26
N PHE A 122 7.63 -14.36 17.15
CA PHE A 122 8.64 -15.43 17.09
C PHE A 122 9.84 -15.20 18.03
N TYR A 123 9.97 -13.98 18.57
CA TYR A 123 10.96 -13.57 19.55
C TYR A 123 10.37 -12.68 20.64
N GLU A 124 11.00 -12.72 21.81
CA GLU A 124 10.85 -11.74 22.88
C GLU A 124 12.16 -10.94 23.00
N GLU A 125 12.08 -9.60 23.08
CA GLU A 125 13.24 -8.76 23.37
C GLU A 125 13.48 -8.71 24.89
N VAL A 126 14.67 -9.11 25.31
CA VAL A 126 15.09 -9.16 26.72
C VAL A 126 16.39 -8.38 26.87
N CYS A 127 16.52 -7.63 27.95
CA CYS A 127 17.80 -7.02 28.33
C CYS A 127 18.58 -7.99 29.21
N GLU A 128 19.70 -8.48 28.72
CA GLU A 128 20.65 -9.30 29.49
C GLU A 128 22.02 -8.60 29.47
N ASN A 129 22.63 -8.40 30.65
CA ASN A 129 23.96 -7.78 30.79
C ASN A 129 24.10 -6.43 30.04
N ASN A 130 23.12 -5.54 30.14
CA ASN A 130 23.03 -4.26 29.42
C ASN A 130 23.04 -4.36 27.89
N LYS A 131 22.80 -5.55 27.33
CA LYS A 131 22.63 -5.77 25.89
C LYS A 131 21.19 -6.18 25.60
N LYS A 132 20.61 -5.63 24.52
CA LYS A 132 19.33 -6.10 23.99
C LYS A 132 19.57 -7.42 23.26
N VAL A 133 18.87 -8.46 23.67
CA VAL A 133 18.97 -9.80 23.09
C VAL A 133 17.58 -10.30 22.76
N ARG A 134 17.45 -11.09 21.69
CA ARG A 134 16.17 -11.71 21.31
C ARG A 134 16.15 -13.17 21.73
N ARG A 135 15.12 -13.58 22.46
CA ARG A 135 14.85 -14.98 22.83
C ARG A 135 13.87 -15.59 21.87
N LEU A 136 14.23 -16.72 21.27
CA LEU A 136 13.36 -17.49 20.38
C LEU A 136 12.28 -18.23 21.14
N GLN A 137 11.09 -18.32 20.53
CA GLN A 137 10.10 -19.30 20.99
C GLN A 137 10.58 -20.74 20.69
N PRO A 138 10.37 -21.71 21.62
CA PRO A 138 10.80 -23.11 21.47
C PRO A 138 10.32 -23.80 20.18
N LEU A 139 9.12 -23.45 19.69
CA LEU A 139 8.53 -24.03 18.49
C LEU A 139 9.36 -23.71 17.22
N VAL A 140 10.08 -22.58 17.21
CA VAL A 140 10.87 -22.11 16.08
C VAL A 140 12.28 -22.72 16.05
N LEU A 141 12.80 -23.09 17.22
CA LEU A 141 14.16 -23.65 17.38
C LEU A 141 14.38 -24.94 16.56
N ALA A 142 13.36 -25.79 16.45
CA ALA A 142 13.45 -27.02 15.67
C ALA A 142 13.65 -26.75 14.17
N ASP A 143 12.94 -25.76 13.62
CA ASP A 143 13.03 -25.38 12.22
C ASP A 143 14.34 -24.65 11.91
N ILE A 144 14.84 -23.83 12.86
CA ILE A 144 16.15 -23.17 12.75
C ILE A 144 17.25 -24.22 12.62
N LYS A 145 17.27 -25.24 13.49
CA LYS A 145 18.30 -26.30 13.46
C LYS A 145 18.32 -27.07 12.12
N ARG A 146 17.19 -27.13 11.42
CA ARG A 146 17.05 -27.84 10.13
C ARG A 146 17.42 -26.97 8.92
N TYR A 147 17.52 -25.66 9.07
CA TYR A 147 17.84 -24.76 7.98
C TYR A 147 19.32 -24.87 7.58
N ARG A 148 19.59 -25.35 6.36
CA ARG A 148 20.96 -25.57 5.83
C ARG A 148 21.21 -24.90 4.47
N GLY A 149 20.47 -23.84 4.16
CA GLY A 149 20.41 -23.30 2.79
C GLY A 149 21.55 -22.36 2.37
N PHE A 150 22.49 -22.00 3.24
CA PHE A 150 23.44 -20.90 3.01
C PHE A 150 24.29 -21.07 1.75
N THR A 151 24.56 -19.96 1.07
CA THR A 151 25.45 -19.91 -0.09
C THR A 151 26.80 -19.37 0.33
N ILE A 152 27.85 -20.17 0.15
CA ILE A 152 29.23 -19.73 0.38
C ILE A 152 29.87 -19.43 -0.97
N ILE A 153 30.57 -18.29 -1.05
CA ILE A 153 31.21 -17.83 -2.28
C ILE A 153 32.67 -17.47 -2.03
N GLU A 154 33.54 -17.56 -3.03
CA GLU A 154 34.94 -17.20 -2.84
C GLU A 154 35.21 -15.70 -3.01
N SER A 155 34.44 -15.05 -3.89
CA SER A 155 34.62 -13.65 -4.24
C SER A 155 33.34 -13.01 -4.77
N LEU A 156 33.31 -11.68 -4.77
CA LEU A 156 32.21 -10.87 -5.30
C LEU A 156 31.94 -11.10 -6.79
N ASN A 157 32.90 -11.67 -7.54
CA ASN A 157 32.68 -12.06 -8.94
C ASN A 157 31.53 -13.05 -9.09
N TYR A 158 31.18 -13.80 -8.04
CA TYR A 158 29.98 -14.65 -8.02
C TYR A 158 28.73 -13.93 -8.54
N PHE A 159 28.48 -12.69 -8.12
CA PHE A 159 27.30 -11.92 -8.51
C PHE A 159 27.28 -11.50 -9.99
N ARG A 160 28.38 -11.68 -10.72
CA ARG A 160 28.48 -11.41 -12.17
C ARG A 160 28.37 -12.70 -13.00
N THR A 161 28.34 -13.86 -12.36
CA THR A 161 28.29 -15.17 -13.03
C THR A 161 26.86 -15.69 -13.21
N LYS A 162 26.66 -16.58 -14.18
CA LYS A 162 25.36 -17.26 -14.40
C LYS A 162 24.94 -18.20 -13.24
N SER A 163 25.87 -18.56 -12.35
CA SER A 163 25.57 -19.38 -11.17
C SER A 163 24.88 -18.61 -10.05
N ALA A 164 25.05 -17.28 -9.99
CA ALA A 164 24.29 -16.48 -9.05
C ALA A 164 22.83 -16.39 -9.48
N SER A 165 21.92 -16.47 -8.52
CA SER A 165 20.51 -16.32 -8.84
C SER A 165 20.17 -14.89 -9.25
N MET A 166 19.16 -14.74 -10.09
CA MET A 166 18.73 -13.42 -10.59
C MET A 166 18.42 -12.45 -9.45
N LEU A 167 17.84 -12.94 -8.34
CA LEU A 167 17.59 -12.12 -7.15
C LEU A 167 18.90 -11.58 -6.56
N TYR A 168 19.89 -12.44 -6.30
CA TYR A 168 21.16 -12.03 -5.69
C TYR A 168 21.93 -11.07 -6.57
N GLN A 169 21.99 -11.32 -7.88
CA GLN A 169 22.62 -10.41 -8.83
C GLN A 169 21.93 -9.03 -8.80
N THR A 170 20.60 -9.02 -8.85
CA THR A 170 19.80 -7.78 -8.89
C THR A 170 20.02 -6.95 -7.62
N ILE A 171 20.01 -7.58 -6.45
CA ILE A 171 20.25 -6.91 -5.18
C ILE A 171 21.68 -6.35 -5.17
N TYR A 172 22.68 -7.20 -5.41
CA TYR A 172 24.08 -6.81 -5.32
C TYR A 172 24.42 -5.66 -6.27
N LEU A 173 24.02 -5.75 -7.55
CA LEU A 173 24.32 -4.72 -8.54
C LEU A 173 23.67 -3.39 -8.19
N LYS A 174 22.43 -3.41 -7.70
CA LYS A 174 21.73 -2.18 -7.30
C LYS A 174 22.40 -1.55 -6.07
N LEU A 175 22.72 -2.36 -5.06
CA LEU A 175 23.41 -1.90 -3.85
C LEU A 175 24.82 -1.38 -4.16
N SER A 176 25.56 -2.03 -5.08
CA SER A 176 26.85 -1.56 -5.58
C SER A 176 26.73 -0.18 -6.23
N HIS A 177 25.74 0.01 -7.10
CA HIS A 177 25.51 1.30 -7.74
C HIS A 177 25.14 2.38 -6.72
N ILE A 178 24.37 2.05 -5.67
CA ILE A 178 24.08 3.01 -4.61
C ILE A 178 25.36 3.33 -3.82
N ASN A 179 26.17 2.32 -3.52
CA ASN A 179 27.43 2.48 -2.80
C ASN A 179 28.44 3.40 -3.51
N GLU A 180 28.44 3.41 -4.84
CA GLU A 180 29.24 4.34 -5.64
C GLU A 180 28.80 5.81 -5.50
N ASN A 181 27.56 6.06 -5.05
CA ASN A 181 26.97 7.39 -4.95
C ASN A 181 26.88 7.94 -3.52
N ILE A 182 27.21 7.13 -2.50
CA ILE A 182 27.21 7.57 -1.10
C ILE A 182 28.60 8.13 -0.71
N GLU A 183 28.63 9.13 0.17
CA GLU A 183 29.87 9.83 0.55
C GLU A 183 30.92 8.92 1.23
N THR A 184 30.47 7.89 1.94
CA THR A 184 31.35 6.91 2.59
C THR A 184 31.09 5.54 1.98
N GLU A 185 31.93 5.19 1.02
CA GLU A 185 31.89 3.91 0.32
C GLU A 185 32.17 2.74 1.28
N ILE A 186 31.33 1.72 1.20
CA ILE A 186 31.47 0.48 1.96
C ILE A 186 32.46 -0.43 1.23
N ASP A 187 33.47 -0.94 1.95
CA ASP A 187 34.39 -1.96 1.45
C ASP A 187 33.70 -3.34 1.41
N PHE A 188 33.25 -3.73 0.22
CA PHE A 188 32.49 -4.96 0.03
C PHE A 188 33.32 -6.23 0.25
N ASP A 189 34.62 -6.22 -0.12
CA ASP A 189 35.49 -7.38 0.09
C ASP A 189 35.75 -7.63 1.57
N LYS A 190 35.98 -6.56 2.34
CA LYS A 190 36.08 -6.64 3.80
C LYS A 190 34.77 -7.12 4.41
N LEU A 191 33.64 -6.60 3.95
CA LEU A 191 32.33 -7.00 4.47
C LEU A 191 32.00 -8.46 4.17
N LEU A 192 32.35 -8.98 2.99
CA LEU A 192 32.20 -10.38 2.64
C LEU A 192 33.03 -11.28 3.56
N LYS A 193 34.28 -10.89 3.86
CA LYS A 193 35.16 -11.60 4.81
C LYS A 193 34.59 -11.63 6.22
N ILE A 194 34.08 -10.49 6.71
CA ILE A 194 33.43 -10.39 8.03
C ILE A 194 32.25 -11.37 8.11
N ASN A 195 31.47 -11.49 7.03
CA ASN A 195 30.34 -12.40 6.93
C ASN A 195 30.71 -13.86 6.63
N LYS A 196 31.99 -14.23 6.80
CA LYS A 196 32.53 -15.57 6.52
C LYS A 196 32.12 -16.09 5.15
N TYR A 197 32.10 -15.21 4.16
CA TYR A 197 31.77 -15.53 2.77
C TYR A 197 30.34 -16.05 2.55
N CYS A 198 29.45 -15.90 3.54
CA CYS A 198 28.04 -16.24 3.41
C CYS A 198 27.29 -15.13 2.65
N VAL A 199 26.76 -15.45 1.47
CA VAL A 199 26.06 -14.49 0.60
C VAL A 199 24.87 -13.86 1.31
N GLU A 200 24.06 -14.68 1.99
CA GLU A 200 22.84 -14.18 2.60
C GLU A 200 23.15 -13.20 3.74
N PHE A 201 24.16 -13.47 4.57
CA PHE A 201 24.57 -12.56 5.64
C PHE A 201 25.23 -11.30 5.10
N PHE A 202 26.10 -11.45 4.09
CA PHE A 202 26.72 -10.33 3.39
C PHE A 202 25.68 -9.39 2.78
N LEU A 203 24.66 -9.92 2.09
CA LEU A 203 23.59 -9.11 1.51
C LEU A 203 22.71 -8.44 2.58
N ILE A 204 22.50 -9.09 3.74
CA ILE A 204 21.78 -8.48 4.87
C ILE A 204 22.57 -7.31 5.45
N ASP A 205 23.87 -7.47 5.69
CA ASP A 205 24.71 -6.38 6.18
C ASP A 205 24.76 -5.21 5.18
N LEU A 206 24.97 -5.50 3.90
CA LEU A 206 24.92 -4.46 2.86
C LEU A 206 23.59 -3.73 2.85
N TRP A 207 22.49 -4.47 2.98
CA TRP A 207 21.17 -3.89 3.04
C TRP A 207 21.01 -2.95 4.24
N ILE A 208 21.49 -3.33 5.43
CA ILE A 208 21.45 -2.49 6.64
C ILE A 208 22.21 -1.19 6.42
N GLU A 209 23.46 -1.32 6.00
CA GLU A 209 24.36 -0.17 5.83
C GLU A 209 23.81 0.82 4.80
N ILE A 210 23.28 0.34 3.69
CA ILE A 210 22.76 1.20 2.62
C ILE A 210 21.36 1.73 2.96
N SER A 211 20.47 0.91 3.54
CA SER A 211 19.12 1.35 3.90
C SER A 211 19.10 2.40 5.02
N SER A 212 20.19 2.51 5.80
CA SER A 212 20.38 3.61 6.74
C SER A 212 20.58 4.97 6.05
N LYS A 213 21.03 4.97 4.78
CA LYS A 213 21.36 6.16 3.98
C LYS A 213 20.30 6.46 2.92
N GLU A 214 19.65 5.43 2.36
CA GLU A 214 18.61 5.57 1.34
C GLU A 214 17.38 4.69 1.62
N ILE A 215 16.19 5.17 1.24
CA ILE A 215 14.97 4.37 1.34
C ILE A 215 14.92 3.36 0.18
N ILE A 216 15.04 2.07 0.51
CA ILE A 216 14.96 0.97 -0.46
C ILE A 216 13.66 0.18 -0.24
N GLY A 217 12.80 0.15 -1.27
CA GLY A 217 11.55 -0.60 -1.19
C GLY A 217 11.75 -2.09 -1.43
N ILE A 218 11.12 -2.98 -0.65
CA ILE A 218 11.30 -4.45 -0.76
C ILE A 218 10.24 -5.12 -1.67
N GLY A 219 9.07 -4.48 -1.84
CA GLY A 219 7.84 -5.13 -2.31
C GLY A 219 7.93 -5.88 -3.64
N THR A 220 8.71 -5.39 -4.61
CA THR A 220 8.80 -6.01 -5.95
C THR A 220 9.94 -7.04 -6.09
N LEU A 221 10.86 -7.15 -5.12
CA LEU A 221 11.92 -8.18 -5.13
C LEU A 221 11.36 -9.60 -5.13
N ASN A 222 10.19 -9.79 -4.51
CA ASN A 222 9.50 -11.08 -4.51
C ASN A 222 9.25 -11.63 -5.92
N SER A 223 9.22 -10.80 -6.96
CA SER A 223 9.05 -11.25 -8.35
C SER A 223 10.28 -11.99 -8.91
N TYR A 224 11.48 -11.73 -8.37
CA TYR A 224 12.72 -12.39 -8.77
C TYR A 224 13.05 -13.64 -7.97
N ALA A 225 12.40 -13.83 -6.81
CA ALA A 225 12.60 -15.01 -5.97
C ALA A 225 11.96 -16.26 -6.61
N LYS A 226 12.78 -17.29 -6.80
CA LYS A 226 12.41 -18.61 -7.34
C LYS A 226 12.53 -19.72 -6.31
N SER A 227 13.30 -19.52 -5.24
CA SER A 227 13.52 -20.52 -4.18
C SER A 227 13.01 -20.07 -2.81
N LYS A 228 12.74 -21.04 -1.92
CA LYS A 228 12.38 -20.75 -0.52
C LYS A 228 13.43 -19.89 0.18
N LYS A 229 14.71 -20.17 -0.06
CA LYS A 229 15.83 -19.41 0.50
C LYS A 229 15.83 -17.93 0.10
N GLU A 230 15.52 -17.65 -1.16
CA GLU A 230 15.43 -16.29 -1.65
C GLU A 230 14.24 -15.54 -1.03
N LEU A 231 13.12 -16.23 -0.84
CA LEU A 231 11.98 -15.69 -0.11
C LEU A 231 12.33 -15.43 1.36
N GLU A 232 13.12 -16.30 2.00
CA GLU A 232 13.65 -16.05 3.34
C GLU A 232 14.59 -14.83 3.37
N LEU A 233 15.45 -14.63 2.36
CA LEU A 233 16.29 -13.43 2.27
C LEU A 233 15.47 -12.15 2.22
N ILE A 234 14.44 -12.12 1.37
CA ILE A 234 13.55 -10.96 1.26
C ILE A 234 12.82 -10.69 2.57
N GLY A 235 12.35 -11.74 3.25
CA GLY A 235 11.72 -11.61 4.56
C GLY A 235 12.69 -11.13 5.64
N ALA A 236 13.95 -11.54 5.58
CA ALA A 236 14.98 -11.09 6.52
C ALA A 236 15.30 -9.59 6.34
N PHE A 237 15.34 -9.07 5.11
CA PHE A 237 15.46 -7.62 4.89
C PHE A 237 14.31 -6.83 5.52
N ASP A 238 13.07 -7.32 5.37
CA ASP A 238 11.90 -6.68 5.97
C ASP A 238 11.96 -6.73 7.51
N ALA A 239 12.38 -7.86 8.07
CA ALA A 239 12.56 -8.05 9.51
C ALA A 239 13.60 -7.09 10.10
N VAL A 240 14.71 -6.90 9.41
CA VAL A 240 15.79 -5.97 9.80
C VAL A 240 15.30 -4.52 9.85
N VAL A 241 14.57 -4.07 8.81
CA VAL A 241 14.12 -2.68 8.71
C VAL A 241 12.94 -2.38 9.64
N SER A 242 11.96 -3.29 9.68
CA SER A 242 10.70 -3.06 10.40
C SER A 242 10.73 -3.56 11.85
N SER A 243 11.79 -4.26 12.27
CA SER A 243 11.85 -5.03 13.53
C SER A 243 10.69 -6.01 13.73
N ASN A 244 9.91 -6.29 12.68
CA ASN A 244 8.76 -7.19 12.73
C ASN A 244 9.08 -8.43 11.89
N VAL A 245 9.29 -9.56 12.56
CA VAL A 245 9.66 -10.80 11.89
C VAL A 245 8.41 -11.52 11.42
N LYS A 246 8.22 -11.57 10.11
CA LYS A 246 7.20 -12.44 9.49
C LYS A 246 7.71 -13.88 9.45
N LYS A 247 6.77 -14.83 9.36
CA LYS A 247 7.12 -16.26 9.18
C LYS A 247 8.07 -16.47 8.00
N GLN A 248 7.85 -15.74 6.90
CA GLN A 248 8.79 -15.67 5.80
C GLN A 248 9.98 -14.79 6.21
N GLY A 249 11.18 -15.36 6.22
CA GLY A 249 12.41 -14.69 6.63
C GLY A 249 12.84 -14.98 8.05
N LEU A 250 11.96 -15.59 8.85
CA LEU A 250 12.23 -15.96 10.23
C LEU A 250 13.49 -16.81 10.38
N LEU A 251 13.64 -17.84 9.54
CA LEU A 251 14.72 -18.82 9.71
C LEU A 251 16.07 -18.21 9.38
N LEU A 252 16.14 -17.51 8.24
CA LEU A 252 17.38 -16.85 7.84
C LEU A 252 17.74 -15.72 8.81
N TYR A 253 16.77 -14.93 9.25
CA TYR A 253 16.99 -13.86 10.21
C TYR A 253 17.46 -14.39 11.57
N ALA A 254 16.89 -15.52 12.05
CA ALA A 254 17.36 -16.19 13.26
C ALA A 254 18.84 -16.54 13.18
N HIS A 255 19.24 -17.19 12.08
CA HIS A 255 20.63 -17.58 11.86
C HIS A 255 21.56 -16.39 11.73
N TYR A 256 21.09 -15.30 11.11
CA TYR A 256 21.81 -14.05 11.05
C TYR A 256 22.03 -13.43 12.44
N LEU A 257 20.99 -13.35 13.28
CA LEU A 257 21.12 -12.87 14.67
C LEU A 257 22.06 -13.76 15.50
N ASN A 258 21.97 -15.08 15.33
CA ASN A 258 22.89 -16.03 15.97
C ASN A 258 24.34 -15.78 15.53
N PHE A 259 24.55 -15.54 14.23
CA PHE A 259 25.85 -15.21 13.67
C PHE A 259 26.43 -13.90 14.23
N LYS A 260 25.58 -12.90 14.48
CA LYS A 260 25.96 -11.63 15.14
C LYS A 260 26.11 -11.72 16.66
N GLY A 261 25.71 -12.85 17.28
CA GLY A 261 25.70 -13.00 18.73
C GLY A 261 24.58 -12.22 19.42
N GLU A 262 23.51 -11.89 18.69
CA GLU A 262 22.34 -11.15 19.17
C GLU A 262 21.15 -12.06 19.51
N LEU A 263 21.38 -13.38 19.49
CA LEU A 263 20.37 -14.40 19.72
C LEU A 263 20.74 -15.25 20.93
N ASN A 264 19.83 -15.31 21.91
CA ASN A 264 19.94 -16.26 23.01
C ASN A 264 19.04 -17.47 22.76
N HIS A 265 19.64 -18.66 22.81
CA HIS A 265 18.90 -19.92 22.85
C HIS A 265 18.44 -20.13 24.29
N VAL A 266 17.13 -20.11 24.52
CA VAL A 266 16.59 -20.70 25.76
C VAL A 266 16.85 -22.20 25.62
N THR A 267 17.66 -22.74 26.53
CA THR A 267 18.00 -24.16 26.61
C THR A 267 16.83 -24.95 27.17
#